data_AF-A0A812KIL0-F1
#
_entry.id   AF-A0A812KIL0-F1
#
_cell.length_a   1.000
_cell.length_b   1.000
_cell.length_c   1.000
_cell.angle_alpha   90.00
_cell.angle_beta   90.00
_cell.angle_gamma   90.00
#
_symmetry.space_group_name_H-M   'P 1'
#
loop_
_entity.id
_entity.type
_entity.pdbx_description
1 polymer ?
#
loop_
_entity_poly.entity_id
_entity_poly.type
_entity_poly.pdbx_seq_one_letter_code
_entity_poly.pdbx_strand_id
1 'polypeptide(L)'
;MPLPDSFLRCERLHHFARCLTHQQETLLAMLQAERQVSAGTSWLEQLSKDLQWLSAGAVLPASASHNFPEGLQAFILECPTRFHRLVRKAASAELRQPPTKASASGPDAVPHTCPLCGDAFASFQALRAHRFAVHHLRSDAAAVVDGTSCCPCCLTEFWSRDRVLRHVQHDRPACLEALWTHGMFVNPLTQVHGEPGQTAHYPATRLAGLLLPLTTQSPADAVDAAVQLLAEEPGLSHEDLKQALDAFYFSPAVTDCVALLANEPAIDLTGT
;
A
#
# COMPACT_ATOMS: atom_id res chain seq x y z
N MET A 1 -9.11 -15.10 -8.13
CA MET A 1 -8.81 -13.65 -8.25
C MET A 1 -10.10 -12.84 -8.40
N PRO A 2 -10.21 -11.61 -7.87
CA PRO A 2 -11.35 -10.72 -8.15
C PRO A 2 -11.50 -10.53 -9.65
N LEU A 3 -12.74 -10.35 -10.12
CA LEU A 3 -12.99 -9.96 -11.50
C LEU A 3 -12.23 -8.65 -11.80
N PRO A 4 -11.67 -8.47 -13.01
CA PRO A 4 -10.92 -7.26 -13.37
C PRO A 4 -11.66 -5.96 -13.01
N ASP A 5 -12.98 -5.94 -13.23
CA ASP A 5 -13.82 -4.79 -12.89
C ASP A 5 -13.88 -4.54 -11.38
N SER A 6 -14.11 -5.57 -10.56
CA SER A 6 -14.13 -5.45 -9.10
C SER A 6 -12.81 -4.90 -8.56
N PHE A 7 -11.70 -5.35 -9.14
CA PHE A 7 -10.37 -4.86 -8.78
C PHE A 7 -10.23 -3.36 -9.09
N LEU A 8 -10.59 -2.92 -10.29
CA LEU A 8 -10.54 -1.51 -10.67
C LEU A 8 -11.44 -0.63 -9.79
N ARG A 9 -12.65 -1.10 -9.45
CA ARG A 9 -13.56 -0.40 -8.52
C ARG A 9 -12.91 -0.21 -7.15
N CYS A 10 -12.30 -1.27 -6.61
CA CYS A 10 -11.60 -1.21 -5.32
C CYS A 10 -10.43 -0.23 -5.36
N GLU A 11 -9.61 -0.26 -6.41
CA GLU A 11 -8.46 0.63 -6.54
C GLU A 11 -8.87 2.10 -6.69
N ARG A 12 -9.92 2.43 -7.44
CA ARG A 12 -10.44 3.81 -7.52
C ARG A 12 -10.95 4.30 -6.16
N LEU A 13 -11.72 3.48 -5.45
CA LEU A 13 -12.23 3.80 -4.11
C LEU A 13 -11.09 4.01 -3.09
N HIS A 14 -10.08 3.14 -3.09
CA HIS A 14 -8.89 3.31 -2.23
C HIS A 14 -8.03 4.51 -2.64
N HIS A 15 -7.93 4.79 -3.94
CA HIS A 15 -7.23 5.97 -4.43
C HIS A 15 -7.90 7.26 -3.95
N PHE A 16 -9.23 7.36 -4.06
CA PHE A 16 -9.99 8.49 -3.51
C PHE A 16 -9.72 8.67 -2.01
N ALA A 17 -9.79 7.59 -1.22
CA ALA A 17 -9.49 7.64 0.20
C ALA A 17 -8.05 8.10 0.52
N ARG A 18 -7.07 7.70 -0.31
CA ARG A 18 -5.69 8.19 -0.21
C ARG A 18 -5.59 9.69 -0.50
N CYS A 19 -6.24 10.19 -1.55
CA CYS A 19 -6.25 11.62 -1.85
C CYS A 19 -6.77 12.45 -0.67
N LEU A 20 -7.83 11.98 0.00
CA LEU A 20 -8.37 12.61 1.21
C LEU A 20 -7.40 12.54 2.40
N THR A 21 -6.83 11.36 2.65
CA THR A 21 -5.93 11.14 3.80
C THR A 21 -4.63 11.93 3.68
N HIS A 22 -4.14 12.12 2.45
CA HIS A 22 -2.94 12.91 2.16
C HIS A 22 -3.24 14.40 1.90
N GLN A 23 -4.46 14.86 2.18
CA GLN A 23 -4.86 16.27 2.04
C GLN A 23 -4.52 16.88 0.66
N GLN A 24 -4.75 16.12 -0.41
CA GLN A 24 -4.48 16.59 -1.78
C GLN A 24 -5.62 17.50 -2.29
N GLU A 25 -5.85 18.63 -1.61
CA GLU A 25 -6.98 19.53 -1.86
C GLU A 25 -7.00 20.05 -3.31
N THR A 26 -5.83 20.43 -3.85
CA THR A 26 -5.71 20.87 -5.24
C THR A 26 -6.17 19.80 -6.23
N LEU A 27 -5.79 18.54 -6.00
CA LEU A 27 -6.20 17.42 -6.86
C LEU A 27 -7.72 17.20 -6.77
N LEU A 28 -8.30 17.29 -5.57
CA LEU A 28 -9.75 17.15 -5.38
C LEU A 28 -10.51 18.27 -6.09
N ALA A 29 -10.05 19.52 -5.98
CA ALA A 29 -10.63 20.66 -6.67
C ALA A 29 -10.55 20.49 -8.19
N MET A 30 -9.42 20.00 -8.73
CA MET A 30 -9.27 19.69 -10.14
C MET A 30 -10.23 18.59 -10.59
N LEU A 31 -10.40 17.52 -9.82
CA LEU A 31 -11.34 16.44 -10.13
C LEU A 31 -12.79 16.93 -10.10
N GLN A 32 -13.14 17.82 -9.17
CA GLN A 32 -14.47 18.45 -9.10
C GLN A 32 -14.73 19.35 -10.31
N ALA A 33 -13.75 20.17 -10.70
CA ALA A 33 -13.83 21.00 -11.91
C ALA A 33 -13.94 20.15 -13.17
N GLU A 34 -13.16 19.08 -13.28
CA GLU A 34 -13.21 18.14 -14.41
C GLU A 34 -14.59 17.49 -14.55
N ARG A 35 -15.23 17.13 -13.45
CA ARG A 35 -16.61 16.59 -13.46
C ARG A 35 -17.62 17.55 -14.07
N GLN A 36 -17.45 18.86 -13.86
CA GLN A 36 -18.35 19.88 -14.43
C GLN A 36 -18.22 19.99 -15.95
N VAL A 37 -17.04 19.66 -16.49
CA VAL A 37 -16.75 19.74 -17.94
C VAL A 37 -17.06 18.41 -18.64
N SER A 38 -16.72 17.28 -18.03
CA SER A 38 -16.83 15.93 -18.61
C SER A 38 -18.09 15.20 -18.15
N ALA A 39 -19.22 15.46 -18.81
CA ALA A 39 -20.47 14.78 -18.51
C ALA A 39 -20.40 13.27 -18.82
N GLY A 40 -20.49 12.43 -17.79
CA GLY A 40 -20.65 10.97 -17.91
C GLY A 40 -19.35 10.16 -18.00
N THR A 41 -18.21 10.80 -18.30
CA THR A 41 -16.91 10.14 -18.47
C THR A 41 -15.85 10.53 -17.44
N SER A 42 -16.13 11.56 -16.63
CA SER A 42 -15.23 12.01 -15.55
C SER A 42 -14.88 10.91 -14.57
N TRP A 43 -13.70 11.02 -13.97
CA TRP A 43 -13.23 10.03 -12.98
C TRP A 43 -14.16 9.98 -11.76
N LEU A 44 -14.66 11.14 -11.30
CA LEU A 44 -15.64 11.20 -10.22
C LEU A 44 -16.97 10.54 -10.59
N GLU A 45 -17.39 10.59 -11.86
CA GLU A 45 -18.62 9.89 -12.29
C GLU A 45 -18.43 8.37 -12.32
N GLN A 46 -17.24 7.88 -12.66
CA GLN A 46 -16.89 6.47 -12.48
C GLN A 46 -16.90 6.09 -10.99
N LEU A 47 -16.35 6.93 -10.12
CA LEU A 47 -16.34 6.71 -8.67
C LEU A 47 -17.77 6.70 -8.08
N SER A 48 -18.68 7.53 -8.60
CA SER A 48 -20.11 7.52 -8.24
C SER A 48 -20.76 6.16 -8.58
N LYS A 49 -20.47 5.60 -9.77
CA LYS A 49 -20.95 4.25 -10.15
C LYS A 49 -20.35 3.17 -9.24
N ASP A 50 -19.07 3.30 -8.87
CA ASP A 50 -18.42 2.38 -7.94
C ASP A 50 -19.04 2.46 -6.54
N LEU A 51 -19.48 3.65 -6.11
CA LEU A 51 -20.20 3.84 -4.86
C LEU A 51 -21.59 3.18 -4.89
N GLN A 52 -22.28 3.22 -6.03
CA GLN A 52 -23.53 2.48 -6.22
C GLN A 52 -23.31 0.97 -6.13
N TRP A 53 -22.26 0.44 -6.79
CA TRP A 53 -21.85 -0.95 -6.64
C TRP A 53 -21.56 -1.32 -5.18
N LEU A 54 -20.82 -0.47 -4.46
CA LEU A 54 -20.52 -0.66 -3.05
C LEU A 54 -21.79 -0.69 -2.19
N SER A 55 -22.76 0.19 -2.47
CA SER A 55 -24.05 0.25 -1.77
C SER A 55 -24.92 -0.99 -1.98
N ALA A 56 -24.78 -1.67 -3.13
CA ALA A 56 -25.50 -2.91 -3.40
C ALA A 56 -24.98 -4.07 -2.53
N GLY A 57 -23.69 -4.08 -2.20
CA GLY A 57 -23.05 -5.12 -1.38
C GLY A 57 -22.91 -4.79 0.11
N ALA A 58 -23.13 -3.54 0.51
CA ALA A 58 -22.88 -3.05 1.87
C ALA A 58 -23.77 -1.85 2.25
N VAL A 59 -24.15 -1.79 3.53
CA VAL A 59 -24.90 -0.64 4.08
C VAL A 59 -23.95 0.54 4.28
N LEU A 60 -24.08 1.54 3.42
CA LEU A 60 -23.43 2.84 3.53
C LEU A 60 -24.31 3.83 4.30
N PRO A 61 -23.73 4.83 4.99
CA PRO A 61 -24.50 5.95 5.51
C PRO A 61 -25.24 6.67 4.38
N ALA A 62 -26.48 7.08 4.61
CA ALA A 62 -27.30 7.78 3.61
C ALA A 62 -26.61 9.07 3.11
N SER A 63 -25.91 9.78 3.99
CA SER A 63 -25.12 10.97 3.64
C SER A 63 -24.06 10.67 2.58
N ALA A 64 -23.39 9.52 2.66
CA ALA A 64 -22.36 9.13 1.70
C ALA A 64 -22.94 8.86 0.31
N SER A 65 -24.13 8.28 0.23
CA SER A 65 -24.78 7.94 -1.05
C SER A 65 -25.52 9.11 -1.71
N HIS A 66 -26.13 10.01 -0.94
CA HIS A 66 -26.96 11.08 -1.48
C HIS A 66 -26.20 12.36 -1.80
N ASN A 67 -25.10 12.64 -1.12
CA ASN A 67 -24.34 13.88 -1.29
C ASN A 67 -22.96 13.60 -1.87
N PHE A 68 -22.86 13.12 -3.11
CA PHE A 68 -21.57 12.75 -3.70
C PHE A 68 -20.92 13.92 -4.47
N PRO A 69 -19.64 14.26 -4.23
CA PRO A 69 -18.64 13.50 -3.45
C PRO A 69 -18.52 13.84 -1.94
N GLU A 70 -19.10 14.93 -1.46
CA GLU A 70 -18.82 15.53 -0.14
C GLU A 70 -19.19 14.61 1.04
N GLY A 71 -20.33 13.95 0.95
CA GLY A 71 -20.81 12.97 1.93
C GLY A 71 -19.94 11.71 1.98
N LEU A 72 -19.41 11.26 0.84
CA LEU A 72 -18.44 10.16 0.82
C LEU A 72 -17.13 10.60 1.48
N GLN A 73 -16.67 11.82 1.18
CA GLN A 73 -15.48 12.40 1.81
C GLN A 73 -15.61 12.47 3.34
N ALA A 74 -16.72 13.03 3.84
CA ALA A 74 -16.99 13.11 5.27
C ALA A 74 -16.96 11.70 5.93
N PHE A 75 -17.60 10.72 5.30
CA PHE A 75 -17.61 9.35 5.81
C PHE A 75 -16.22 8.70 5.85
N ILE A 76 -15.37 8.92 4.82
CA ILE A 76 -14.02 8.35 4.78
C ILE A 76 -13.14 8.97 5.87
N LEU A 77 -13.23 10.30 6.06
CA LEU A 77 -12.44 11.03 7.06
C LEU A 77 -12.87 10.65 8.49
N GLU A 78 -14.17 10.51 8.73
CA GLU A 78 -14.71 10.12 10.04
C GLU A 78 -14.39 8.64 10.38
N CYS A 79 -14.42 7.74 9.39
CA CYS A 79 -14.44 6.30 9.60
C CYS A 79 -13.60 5.48 8.57
N PRO A 80 -12.28 5.72 8.43
CA PRO A 80 -11.46 5.14 7.36
C PRO A 80 -11.38 3.60 7.41
N THR A 81 -11.22 3.03 8.61
CA THR A 81 -11.16 1.57 8.78
C THR A 81 -12.48 0.87 8.41
N ARG A 82 -13.62 1.53 8.71
CA ARG A 82 -14.94 1.01 8.34
C ARG A 82 -15.09 1.04 6.83
N PHE A 83 -14.75 2.14 6.17
CA PHE A 83 -14.76 2.25 4.72
C PHE A 83 -13.95 1.12 4.05
N HIS A 84 -12.68 0.91 4.43
CA HIS A 84 -11.86 -0.19 3.88
C HIS A 84 -12.45 -1.58 4.12
N ARG A 85 -13.16 -1.78 5.25
CA ARG A 85 -13.86 -3.04 5.51
C ARG A 85 -15.05 -3.23 4.58
N LEU A 86 -15.80 -2.17 4.27
CA LEU A 86 -16.92 -2.21 3.34
C LEU A 86 -16.45 -2.52 1.91
N VAL A 87 -15.40 -1.85 1.42
CA VAL A 87 -14.82 -2.11 0.09
C VAL A 87 -14.39 -3.57 -0.05
N ARG A 88 -13.63 -4.09 0.92
CA ARG A 88 -13.21 -5.50 0.94
C ARG A 88 -14.39 -6.47 1.01
N LYS A 89 -15.44 -6.14 1.78
CA LYS A 89 -16.64 -6.96 1.91
C LYS A 89 -17.38 -7.04 0.58
N ALA A 90 -17.57 -5.92 -0.13
CA ALA A 90 -18.21 -5.89 -1.44
C ALA A 90 -17.40 -6.69 -2.49
N ALA A 91 -16.08 -6.51 -2.53
CA ALA A 91 -15.19 -7.29 -3.41
C ALA A 91 -15.29 -8.80 -3.15
N SER A 92 -15.37 -9.19 -1.88
CA SER A 92 -15.51 -10.60 -1.49
C SER A 92 -16.90 -11.16 -1.80
N ALA A 93 -17.94 -10.33 -1.75
CA ALA A 93 -19.31 -10.72 -2.07
C ALA A 93 -19.46 -11.02 -3.57
N GLU A 94 -18.81 -10.24 -4.44
CA GLU A 94 -18.82 -10.47 -5.89
C GLU A 94 -18.13 -11.78 -6.27
N LEU A 95 -17.04 -12.13 -5.58
CA LEU A 95 -16.37 -13.44 -5.71
C LEU A 95 -17.22 -14.63 -5.26
N ARG A 96 -18.16 -14.40 -4.34
CA ARG A 96 -19.05 -15.45 -3.82
C ARG A 96 -20.30 -15.63 -4.68
N GLN A 97 -20.46 -14.87 -5.75
CA GLN A 97 -21.53 -15.16 -6.70
C GLN A 97 -21.36 -16.61 -7.13
N PRO A 98 -22.35 -17.47 -6.84
CA PRO A 98 -22.21 -18.90 -7.07
C PRO A 98 -21.87 -19.08 -8.54
N PRO A 99 -20.83 -19.86 -8.89
CA PRO A 99 -20.53 -20.14 -10.28
C PRO A 99 -21.83 -20.63 -10.91
N THR A 100 -22.29 -19.93 -11.95
CA THR A 100 -23.44 -20.33 -12.76
C THR A 100 -23.27 -21.81 -13.06
N LYS A 101 -24.11 -22.66 -12.44
CA LYS A 101 -23.93 -24.11 -12.29
C LYS A 101 -23.21 -24.72 -13.49
N ALA A 102 -21.88 -24.84 -13.40
CA ALA A 102 -21.12 -25.58 -14.38
C ALA A 102 -21.46 -27.05 -14.17
N SER A 103 -21.92 -27.70 -15.25
CA SER A 103 -22.30 -29.11 -15.29
C SER A 103 -21.34 -29.98 -14.49
N ALA A 104 -21.92 -30.74 -13.55
CA ALA A 104 -21.23 -31.77 -12.80
C ALA A 104 -20.66 -32.83 -13.77
N SER A 105 -19.36 -32.79 -14.01
CA SER A 105 -18.61 -33.93 -14.51
C SER A 105 -18.29 -34.87 -13.35
N GLY A 106 -18.44 -36.17 -13.61
CA GLY A 106 -18.52 -37.25 -12.62
C GLY A 106 -17.21 -37.61 -11.90
N PRO A 107 -17.22 -38.73 -11.15
CA PRO A 107 -16.20 -39.10 -10.17
C PRO A 107 -15.00 -39.81 -10.82
N ASP A 108 -14.26 -39.11 -11.67
CA ASP A 108 -12.88 -39.51 -11.99
C ASP A 108 -11.96 -38.65 -11.12
N ALA A 109 -11.50 -39.22 -10.01
CA ALA A 109 -10.55 -38.57 -9.12
C ALA A 109 -9.26 -38.27 -9.90
N VAL A 110 -9.10 -37.03 -10.35
CA VAL A 110 -7.93 -36.59 -11.09
C VAL A 110 -6.70 -36.87 -10.23
N PRO A 111 -5.75 -37.69 -10.70
CA PRO A 111 -4.57 -38.03 -9.92
C PRO A 111 -3.77 -36.76 -9.57
N HIS A 112 -3.24 -36.69 -8.36
CA HIS A 112 -2.44 -35.56 -7.92
C HIS A 112 -1.03 -35.68 -8.51
N THR A 113 -0.69 -34.86 -9.49
CA THR A 113 0.62 -34.92 -10.17
C THR A 113 1.65 -33.98 -9.55
N CYS A 114 2.90 -34.42 -9.50
CA CYS A 114 4.02 -33.59 -9.11
C CYS A 114 4.42 -32.68 -10.28
N PRO A 115 4.46 -31.36 -10.09
CA PRO A 115 4.78 -30.39 -11.13
C PRO A 115 6.27 -30.38 -11.51
N LEU A 116 7.14 -30.96 -10.67
CA LEU A 116 8.58 -30.99 -10.88
C LEU A 116 9.06 -32.23 -11.64
N CYS A 117 8.48 -33.41 -11.36
CA CYS A 117 8.86 -34.67 -12.00
C CYS A 117 7.76 -35.33 -12.84
N GLY A 118 6.51 -34.89 -12.71
CA GLY A 118 5.34 -35.47 -13.41
C GLY A 118 4.70 -36.68 -12.71
N ASP A 119 5.28 -37.21 -11.62
CA ASP A 119 4.77 -38.40 -10.93
C ASP A 119 3.34 -38.20 -10.42
N ALA A 120 2.49 -39.19 -10.60
CA ALA A 120 1.09 -39.18 -10.18
C ALA A 120 0.88 -39.92 -8.86
N PHE A 121 0.09 -39.34 -7.95
CA PHE A 121 -0.19 -39.90 -6.63
C PHE A 121 -1.69 -40.05 -6.40
N ALA A 122 -2.06 -41.12 -5.71
CA ALA A 122 -3.45 -41.43 -5.35
C ALA A 122 -4.03 -40.47 -4.30
N SER A 123 -3.19 -39.72 -3.57
CA SER A 123 -3.63 -38.74 -2.58
C SER A 123 -2.71 -37.54 -2.51
N PHE A 124 -3.26 -36.40 -2.09
CA PHE A 124 -2.50 -35.17 -1.85
C PHE A 124 -1.42 -35.33 -0.76
N GLN A 125 -1.66 -36.22 0.22
CA GLN A 125 -0.70 -36.52 1.29
C GLN A 125 0.53 -37.25 0.74
N ALA A 126 0.33 -38.22 -0.16
CA ALA A 126 1.42 -38.93 -0.83
C ALA A 126 2.24 -37.98 -1.72
N LEU A 127 1.58 -37.08 -2.45
CA LEU A 127 2.25 -36.03 -3.22
C LEU A 127 3.11 -35.11 -2.32
N ARG A 128 2.60 -34.69 -1.16
CA ARG A 128 3.38 -33.89 -0.20
C ARG A 128 4.58 -34.64 0.34
N ALA A 129 4.40 -35.90 0.74
CA ALA A 129 5.49 -36.74 1.23
C ALA A 129 6.58 -36.92 0.16
N HIS A 130 6.17 -37.16 -1.08
CA HIS A 130 7.08 -37.22 -2.23
C HIS A 130 7.84 -35.89 -2.43
N ARG A 131 7.14 -34.75 -2.46
CA ARG A 131 7.78 -33.42 -2.61
C ARG A 131 8.82 -33.14 -1.53
N PHE A 132 8.56 -33.58 -0.31
CA PHE A 132 9.51 -33.46 0.78
C PHE A 132 10.72 -34.40 0.63
N ALA A 133 10.47 -35.68 0.32
CA ALA A 133 11.52 -36.70 0.25
C ALA A 133 12.43 -36.55 -0.98
N VAL A 134 11.85 -36.23 -2.15
CA VAL A 134 12.55 -36.21 -3.43
C VAL A 134 13.03 -34.80 -3.81
N HIS A 135 12.25 -33.77 -3.47
CA HIS A 135 12.55 -32.38 -3.86
C HIS A 135 12.90 -31.46 -2.68
N HIS A 136 12.93 -31.99 -1.45
CA HIS A 136 13.21 -31.24 -0.23
C HIS A 136 12.30 -30.01 -0.01
N LEU A 137 11.09 -30.03 -0.60
CA LEU A 137 10.11 -28.96 -0.48
C LEU A 137 9.29 -29.11 0.80
N ARG A 138 9.48 -28.17 1.75
CA ARG A 138 8.72 -28.13 3.01
C ARG A 138 7.32 -27.52 2.82
N SER A 139 7.16 -26.60 1.89
CA SER A 139 5.89 -25.97 1.56
C SER A 139 5.84 -25.57 0.08
N ASP A 140 4.63 -25.44 -0.46
CA ASP A 140 4.41 -24.99 -1.84
C ASP A 140 4.90 -23.55 -2.06
N ALA A 141 4.88 -22.73 -1.01
CA ALA A 141 5.46 -21.37 -1.04
C ALA A 141 7.00 -21.41 -1.15
N ALA A 142 7.66 -22.38 -0.52
CA ALA A 142 9.12 -22.52 -0.59
C ALA A 142 9.63 -22.93 -1.97
N ALA A 143 8.74 -23.47 -2.82
CA ALA A 143 9.05 -23.82 -4.22
C ALA A 143 9.06 -22.60 -5.16
N VAL A 144 8.42 -21.50 -4.78
CA VAL A 144 8.22 -20.32 -5.64
C VAL A 144 8.90 -19.04 -5.12
N VAL A 145 9.24 -19.01 -3.83
CA VAL A 145 9.95 -17.87 -3.22
C VAL A 145 11.46 -18.18 -3.19
N ASP A 146 12.21 -17.40 -3.96
CA ASP A 146 13.68 -17.46 -3.97
C ASP A 146 14.22 -16.81 -2.70
N GLY A 147 15.52 -16.88 -2.45
CA GLY A 147 16.13 -16.28 -1.25
C GLY A 147 15.89 -14.77 -1.06
N THR A 148 15.09 -14.14 -1.92
CA THR A 148 14.76 -12.72 -1.89
C THR A 148 13.83 -12.38 -0.74
N SER A 149 13.91 -11.11 -0.36
CA SER A 149 13.08 -10.51 0.65
C SER A 149 11.83 -9.85 0.05
N CYS A 150 11.54 -10.06 -1.24
CA CYS A 150 10.42 -9.44 -1.96
C CYS A 150 9.47 -10.51 -2.51
N CYS A 151 8.15 -10.28 -2.47
CA CYS A 151 7.20 -11.17 -3.11
C CYS A 151 7.17 -10.93 -4.63
N PRO A 152 7.48 -11.92 -5.50
CA PRO A 152 7.53 -11.69 -6.95
C PRO A 152 6.17 -11.37 -7.58
N CYS A 153 5.06 -11.70 -6.90
CA CYS A 153 3.71 -11.45 -7.40
C CYS A 153 3.22 -10.04 -7.08
N CYS A 154 3.33 -9.58 -5.83
CA CYS A 154 2.80 -8.28 -5.41
C CYS A 154 3.87 -7.21 -5.19
N LEU A 155 5.13 -7.54 -5.44
CA LEU A 155 6.31 -6.67 -5.30
C LEU A 155 6.44 -6.00 -3.93
N THR A 156 5.80 -6.57 -2.91
CA THR A 156 5.92 -6.08 -1.54
C THR A 156 7.24 -6.58 -0.97
N GLU A 157 8.02 -5.64 -0.43
CA GLU A 157 9.26 -5.94 0.29
C GLU A 157 8.97 -6.36 1.73
N PHE A 158 9.74 -7.34 2.19
CA PHE A 158 9.74 -7.90 3.53
C PHE A 158 11.18 -7.89 4.05
N TRP A 159 11.32 -8.05 5.37
CA TRP A 159 12.64 -8.03 6.02
C TRP A 159 13.34 -9.39 6.00
N SER A 160 12.59 -10.47 5.76
CA SER A 160 13.11 -11.84 5.75
C SER A 160 12.30 -12.73 4.82
N ARG A 161 12.97 -13.75 4.30
CA ARG A 161 12.36 -14.80 3.48
C ARG A 161 11.19 -15.47 4.18
N ASP A 162 11.30 -15.75 5.48
CA ASP A 162 10.22 -16.40 6.24
C ASP A 162 8.94 -15.55 6.28
N ARG A 163 9.07 -14.21 6.26
CA ARG A 163 7.92 -13.32 6.12
C ARG A 163 7.34 -13.32 4.71
N VAL A 164 8.16 -13.44 3.66
CA VAL A 164 7.68 -13.65 2.29
C VAL A 164 6.93 -14.98 2.20
N LEU A 165 7.47 -16.05 2.78
CA LEU A 165 6.81 -17.36 2.82
C LEU A 165 5.47 -17.31 3.55
N ARG A 166 5.42 -16.70 4.74
CA ARG A 166 4.16 -16.49 5.47
C ARG A 166 3.17 -15.66 4.65
N HIS A 167 3.66 -14.61 4.00
CA HIS A 167 2.84 -13.75 3.16
C HIS A 167 2.18 -14.54 2.03
N VAL A 168 2.97 -15.32 1.29
CA VAL A 168 2.51 -16.12 0.15
C VAL A 168 1.60 -17.26 0.63
N GLN A 169 1.93 -17.90 1.75
CA GLN A 169 1.21 -19.08 2.25
C GLN A 169 -0.08 -18.73 3.00
N HIS A 170 -0.11 -17.62 3.76
CA HIS A 170 -1.18 -17.31 4.71
C HIS A 170 -1.83 -15.95 4.48
N ASP A 171 -1.04 -14.87 4.32
CA ASP A 171 -1.61 -13.52 4.26
C ASP A 171 -2.30 -13.23 2.93
N ARG A 172 -1.74 -13.75 1.83
CA ARG A 172 -2.23 -13.57 0.46
C ARG A 172 -2.06 -14.86 -0.36
N PRO A 173 -2.95 -15.86 -0.18
CA PRO A 173 -2.89 -17.11 -0.96
C PRO A 173 -3.07 -16.89 -2.47
N ALA A 174 -3.69 -15.77 -2.88
CA ALA A 174 -3.76 -15.36 -4.28
C ALA A 174 -2.38 -15.12 -4.91
N CYS A 175 -1.39 -14.69 -4.12
CA CYS A 175 -0.01 -14.56 -4.60
C CYS A 175 0.58 -15.94 -4.89
N LEU A 176 0.35 -16.94 -4.03
CA LEU A 176 0.80 -18.31 -4.30
C LEU A 176 0.18 -18.83 -5.59
N GLU A 177 -1.14 -18.73 -5.73
CA GLU A 177 -1.86 -19.16 -6.94
C GLU A 177 -1.27 -18.52 -8.21
N ALA A 178 -1.08 -17.20 -8.21
CA ALA A 178 -0.48 -16.50 -9.35
C ALA A 178 0.95 -16.99 -9.66
N LEU A 179 1.81 -17.15 -8.65
CA LEU A 179 3.17 -17.66 -8.84
C LEU A 179 3.17 -19.06 -9.48
N TRP A 180 2.25 -19.92 -9.06
CA TRP A 180 2.06 -21.27 -9.61
C TRP A 180 1.54 -21.24 -11.04
N THR A 181 0.54 -20.42 -11.34
CA THR A 181 -0.03 -20.28 -12.69
C THR A 181 1.00 -19.78 -13.69
N HIS A 182 1.89 -18.87 -13.28
CA HIS A 182 2.94 -18.34 -14.13
C HIS A 182 4.20 -19.22 -14.20
N GLY A 183 4.23 -20.36 -13.50
CA GLY A 183 5.36 -21.28 -13.52
C GLY A 183 6.65 -20.71 -12.94
N MET A 184 6.54 -19.76 -11.99
CA MET A 184 7.70 -19.17 -11.33
C MET A 184 8.22 -20.10 -10.25
N PHE A 185 8.94 -21.14 -10.66
CA PHE A 185 9.59 -22.10 -9.77
C PHE A 185 11.04 -21.71 -9.55
N VAL A 186 11.46 -21.77 -8.29
CA VAL A 186 12.84 -21.58 -7.92
C VAL A 186 13.46 -22.95 -7.80
N ASN A 187 14.61 -23.15 -8.44
CA ASN A 187 15.34 -24.39 -8.29
C ASN A 187 15.79 -24.51 -6.82
N PRO A 188 15.32 -25.53 -6.06
CA PRO A 188 15.71 -25.68 -4.66
C PRO A 188 17.21 -25.91 -4.51
N LEU A 189 17.89 -26.42 -5.54
CA LEU A 189 19.34 -26.63 -5.52
C LEU A 189 20.14 -25.32 -5.58
N THR A 190 19.55 -24.23 -6.08
CA THR A 190 20.19 -22.91 -6.10
C THR A 190 19.87 -22.08 -4.87
N GLN A 191 19.10 -22.60 -3.90
CA GLN A 191 18.89 -21.92 -2.62
C GLN A 191 20.18 -22.01 -1.80
N VAL A 192 21.05 -21.00 -1.96
CA VAL A 192 22.14 -20.76 -1.02
C VAL A 192 21.48 -20.42 0.31
N HIS A 193 21.59 -21.31 1.29
CA HIS A 193 21.26 -21.01 2.68
C HIS A 193 22.25 -19.95 3.17
N GLY A 194 21.97 -18.68 2.87
CA GLY A 194 22.67 -17.56 3.48
C GLY A 194 22.46 -17.64 4.99
N GLU A 195 23.54 -17.52 5.75
CA GLU A 195 23.51 -17.36 7.21
C GLU A 195 22.38 -16.37 7.57
N PRO A 196 21.52 -16.69 8.55
CA PRO A 196 20.40 -15.83 8.91
C PRO A 196 20.94 -14.43 9.24
N GLY A 197 20.67 -13.48 8.34
CA GLY A 197 21.16 -12.12 8.49
C GLY A 197 20.73 -11.52 9.83
N GLN A 198 21.56 -10.63 10.37
CA GLN A 198 21.34 -9.88 11.62
C GLN A 198 20.01 -9.10 11.69
N THR A 199 19.12 -9.21 10.70
CA THR A 199 17.85 -8.48 10.65
C THR A 199 16.62 -9.33 11.01
N ALA A 200 16.78 -10.63 11.29
CA ALA A 200 15.66 -11.53 11.57
C ALA A 200 14.80 -11.13 12.80
N HIS A 201 15.38 -10.35 13.73
CA HIS A 201 14.71 -9.91 14.95
C HIS A 201 13.95 -8.58 14.85
N TYR A 202 14.04 -7.86 13.73
CA TYR A 202 13.30 -6.60 13.59
C TYR A 202 11.78 -6.87 13.44
N PRO A 203 10.91 -6.03 14.06
CA PRO A 203 9.47 -6.11 13.88
C PRO A 203 9.11 -5.84 12.41
N ALA A 204 8.00 -6.42 11.94
CA ALA A 204 7.53 -6.17 10.58
C ALA A 204 6.98 -4.75 10.44
N THR A 205 7.85 -3.81 10.10
CA THR A 205 7.42 -2.53 9.56
C THR A 205 7.15 -2.74 8.08
N ARG A 206 5.91 -2.56 7.61
CA ARG A 206 5.69 -2.46 6.17
C ARG A 206 6.38 -1.18 5.71
N LEU A 207 7.50 -1.31 5.00
CA LEU A 207 8.00 -0.21 4.18
C LEU A 207 7.02 -0.08 3.03
N ALA A 208 6.09 0.86 3.15
CA ALA A 208 5.30 1.30 2.01
C ALA A 208 6.24 2.09 1.08
N GLY A 209 6.96 1.41 0.18
CA GLY A 209 7.55 2.04 -1.00
C GLY A 209 6.47 2.15 -2.09
N LEU A 210 6.32 3.22 -2.89
CA LEU A 210 7.06 4.47 -3.08
C LEU A 210 6.04 5.63 -3.06
N LEU A 211 6.50 6.84 -2.73
CA LEU A 211 5.76 8.11 -2.72
C LEU A 211 4.79 8.30 -1.54
N LEU A 212 5.32 8.37 -0.32
CA LEU A 212 4.88 9.52 0.48
C LEU A 212 5.19 10.74 -0.39
N PRO A 213 4.25 11.67 -0.61
CA PRO A 213 4.67 13.00 -0.99
C PRO A 213 5.75 13.33 0.04
N LEU A 214 6.96 13.63 -0.41
CA LEU A 214 7.67 14.70 0.25
C LEU A 214 6.64 15.81 0.23
N THR A 215 5.88 15.98 1.30
CA THR A 215 5.40 17.29 1.66
C THR A 215 6.71 18.04 1.83
N THR A 216 7.21 18.56 0.71
CA THR A 216 7.98 19.77 0.70
C THR A 216 7.01 20.79 1.27
N GLN A 217 6.81 20.76 2.59
CA GLN A 217 6.89 22.03 3.28
C GLN A 217 8.23 22.55 2.79
N SER A 218 8.18 23.62 1.99
CA SER A 218 9.39 24.31 1.65
C SER A 218 10.16 24.47 2.97
N PRO A 219 11.48 24.30 3.00
CA PRO A 219 12.25 24.66 4.20
C PRO A 219 11.83 26.05 4.73
N ALA A 220 11.39 26.95 3.84
CA ALA A 220 10.78 28.23 4.19
C ALA A 220 9.47 28.10 5.01
N ASP A 221 8.53 27.24 4.63
CA ASP A 221 7.23 27.11 5.32
C ASP A 221 7.37 26.46 6.71
N ALA A 222 8.32 25.52 6.85
CA ALA A 222 8.64 24.91 8.13
C ALA A 222 9.37 25.89 9.06
N VAL A 223 10.22 26.75 8.50
CA VAL A 223 10.88 27.84 9.23
C VAL A 223 9.85 28.90 9.64
N ASP A 224 8.95 29.31 8.75
CA ASP A 224 7.91 30.30 9.07
C ASP A 224 6.95 29.79 10.15
N ALA A 225 6.54 28.52 10.10
CA ALA A 225 5.72 27.91 11.15
C ALA A 225 6.46 27.83 12.51
N ALA A 226 7.77 27.54 12.50
CA ALA A 226 8.58 27.54 13.71
C ALA A 226 8.80 28.95 14.26
N VAL A 227 9.05 29.94 13.39
CA VAL A 227 9.18 31.36 13.74
C VAL A 227 7.88 31.89 14.32
N GLN A 228 6.73 31.50 13.77
CA GLN A 228 5.42 31.93 14.24
C GLN A 228 5.06 31.33 15.60
N LEU A 229 5.43 30.07 15.87
CA LEU A 229 5.31 29.46 17.21
C LEU A 229 6.25 30.10 18.24
N LEU A 230 7.43 30.54 17.82
CA LEU A 230 8.42 31.19 18.71
C LEU A 230 8.09 32.66 18.97
N ALA A 231 7.35 33.34 18.07
CA ALA A 231 6.92 34.72 18.23
C ALA A 231 5.77 34.88 19.25
N GLU A 232 5.06 33.80 19.58
CA GLU A 232 3.93 33.82 20.53
C GLU A 232 4.34 33.60 22.00
N GLU A 233 5.61 33.28 22.28
CA GLU A 233 6.14 33.08 23.63
C GLU A 233 6.94 34.32 24.11
N PRO A 234 6.33 35.23 24.90
CA PRO A 234 7.02 36.42 25.38
C PRO A 234 8.06 36.06 26.45
N GLY A 235 9.33 36.00 26.06
CA GLY A 235 10.45 35.89 27.01
C GLY A 235 11.64 35.02 26.57
N LEU A 236 11.59 34.36 25.41
CA LEU A 236 12.76 33.61 24.92
C LEU A 236 13.88 34.56 24.49
N SER A 237 15.08 34.34 25.02
CA SER A 237 16.27 35.09 24.58
C SER A 237 16.74 34.56 23.22
N HIS A 238 17.38 35.43 22.43
CA HIS A 238 17.95 35.05 21.13
C HIS A 238 18.92 33.85 21.22
N GLU A 239 19.59 33.69 22.37
CA GLU A 239 20.54 32.62 22.59
C GLU A 239 19.86 31.26 22.86
N ASP A 240 18.69 31.27 23.52
CA ASP A 240 17.88 30.06 23.73
C ASP A 240 17.31 29.54 22.42
N LEU A 241 16.95 30.46 21.51
CA LEU A 241 16.38 30.18 20.20
C LEU A 241 17.45 29.56 19.26
N LYS A 242 18.68 30.08 19.32
CA LYS A 242 19.84 29.51 18.63
C LYS A 242 20.18 28.11 19.13
N GLN A 243 20.18 27.91 20.45
CA GLN A 243 20.47 26.62 21.06
C GLN A 243 19.38 25.56 20.76
N ALA A 244 18.11 25.97 20.63
CA ALA A 244 17.01 25.09 20.23
C ALA A 244 17.11 24.66 18.75
N LEU A 245 17.50 25.58 17.85
CA LEU A 245 17.73 25.28 16.43
C LEU A 245 18.93 24.34 16.24
N ASP A 246 20.04 24.57 16.96
CA ASP A 246 21.23 23.70 16.94
C ASP A 246 20.93 22.29 17.48
N ALA A 247 19.99 22.16 18.41
CA ALA A 247 19.54 20.85 18.93
C ALA A 247 18.61 20.09 17.97
N PHE A 248 17.84 20.80 17.13
CA PHE A 248 16.89 20.21 16.19
C PHE A 248 17.49 19.78 14.85
N TYR A 249 18.59 20.41 14.41
CA TYR A 249 19.15 20.18 13.07
C TYR A 249 20.68 19.95 13.10
N PHE A 250 21.13 18.74 13.41
CA PHE A 250 22.46 18.30 13.01
C PHE A 250 22.43 17.77 11.56
N SER A 251 22.39 18.70 10.60
CA SER A 251 22.81 18.46 9.23
C SER A 251 23.67 19.63 8.75
N PRO A 252 24.93 19.40 8.32
CA PRO A 252 25.89 20.47 7.98
C PRO A 252 25.42 21.44 6.88
N ALA A 253 24.41 21.06 6.09
CA ALA A 253 23.90 21.89 4.99
C ALA A 253 23.10 23.12 5.45
N VAL A 254 22.57 23.14 6.68
CA VAL A 254 21.74 24.26 7.19
C VAL A 254 22.62 25.36 7.80
N THR A 255 23.75 24.98 8.39
CA THR A 255 24.72 25.91 9.00
C THR A 255 25.30 26.89 7.98
N ASP A 256 25.48 26.44 6.73
CA ASP A 256 25.97 27.28 5.63
C ASP A 256 24.94 28.34 5.17
N CYS A 257 23.64 28.07 5.29
CA CYS A 257 22.58 29.02 4.95
C CYS A 257 22.46 30.15 6.00
N VAL A 258 22.64 29.84 7.29
CA VAL A 258 22.61 30.85 8.35
C VAL A 258 23.84 31.76 8.28
N ALA A 259 25.00 31.24 7.89
CA ALA A 259 26.22 32.04 7.67
C ALA A 259 26.11 33.02 6.48
N LEU A 260 25.27 32.71 5.48
CA LEU A 260 24.99 33.60 4.35
C LEU A 260 24.07 34.76 4.75
N LEU A 261 23.08 34.53 5.61
CA LEU A 261 22.17 35.57 6.10
C LEU A 261 22.83 36.52 7.11
N ALA A 262 23.84 36.07 7.84
CA ALA A 262 24.60 36.90 8.79
C ALA A 262 25.57 37.90 8.12
N ASN A 263 25.78 37.81 6.81
CA ASN A 263 26.72 38.65 6.06
C ASN A 263 26.06 39.64 5.08
N GLU A 264 24.74 39.83 5.14
CA GLU A 264 24.12 40.90 4.35
C GLU A 264 24.49 42.28 4.93
N PRO A 265 25.10 43.18 4.14
CA PRO A 265 25.42 44.52 4.62
C PRO A 265 24.14 45.32 4.84
N ALA A 266 24.06 46.00 5.99
CA ALA A 266 22.94 46.87 6.34
C ALA A 266 22.67 47.88 5.21
N ILE A 267 21.46 47.83 4.66
CA ILE A 267 20.98 48.79 3.67
C ILE A 267 20.77 50.12 4.40
N ASP A 268 21.62 51.10 4.10
CA ASP A 268 21.48 52.47 4.61
C ASP A 268 20.28 53.14 3.92
N LEU A 269 19.20 53.31 4.68
CA LEU A 269 17.97 53.96 4.25
C LEU A 269 17.92 55.46 4.62
N THR A 270 19.07 56.13 4.73
CA THR A 270 19.11 57.59 4.89
C THR A 270 19.50 58.32 3.60
N GLY A 271 18.59 58.29 2.62
CA GLY A 271 18.62 59.17 1.46
C GLY A 271 17.76 60.41 1.69
N THR A 272 18.40 61.53 2.05
CA THR A 272 17.87 62.90 1.95
C THR A 272 17.87 63.41 0.52
#